data_AF-A0A2T6DMB9-F1
#
_entry.id   AF-A0A2T6DMB9-F1
#
_cell.length_a   1.000
_cell.length_b   1.000
_cell.length_c   1.000
_cell.angle_alpha   90.00
_cell.angle_beta   90.00
_cell.angle_gamma   90.00
#
_symmetry.space_group_name_H-M   'P 1'
#
loop_
_entity.id
_entity.type
_entity.pdbx_description
1 polymer ?
#
loop_
_entity_poly.entity_id
_entity_poly.type
_entity_poly.pdbx_seq_one_letter_code
_entity_poly.pdbx_strand_id
1 'polypeptide(L)'
;MADRTLTLLFIVGYIVAFAGSNLLFKYTDIARDTSGDFRALLIFAAANVVGFLAATCMPFALRGQNPSVVYALCHGGGFLALQLVSFALFRPALSVTFIAGVLLITAGLVLVSVGER
;
A
#
# COMPACT_ATOMS: atom_id res chain seq x y z
N MET A 1 -4.78 11.25 24.80
CA MET A 1 -4.25 9.89 24.50
C MET A 1 -5.10 9.14 23.49
N ALA A 2 -6.44 9.11 23.62
CA ALA A 2 -7.34 8.40 22.69
C ALA A 2 -7.15 8.78 21.20
N ASP A 3 -6.85 10.05 20.91
CA ASP A 3 -6.65 10.55 19.55
C ASP A 3 -5.44 9.91 18.84
N ARG A 4 -4.31 9.70 19.55
CA ARG A 4 -3.11 9.08 18.97
C ARG A 4 -3.31 7.60 18.63
N THR A 5 -4.01 6.87 19.49
CA THR A 5 -4.34 5.46 19.24
C THR A 5 -5.22 5.30 18.01
N LEU A 6 -6.20 6.20 17.84
CA LEU A 6 -7.07 6.23 16.67
C LEU A 6 -6.29 6.54 15.39
N THR A 7 -5.38 7.52 15.41
CA THR A 7 -4.51 7.80 14.26
C THR A 7 -3.65 6.60 13.88
N LEU A 8 -3.02 5.94 14.86
CA LEU A 8 -2.20 4.75 14.60
C LEU A 8 -3.04 3.62 13.99
N LEU A 9 -4.27 3.42 14.47
CA LEU A 9 -5.20 2.44 13.91
C LEU A 9 -5.47 2.74 12.42
N PHE A 10 -5.73 3.99 12.06
CA PHE A 10 -5.96 4.36 10.67
C PHE A 10 -4.72 4.26 9.79
N ILE A 11 -3.53 4.56 10.32
CA ILE A 11 -2.26 4.34 9.60
C ILE A 11 -2.05 2.85 9.33
N VAL A 12 -2.22 2.00 10.34
CA VAL A 12 -2.10 0.54 10.17
C VAL A 12 -3.16 0.01 9.21
N GLY A 13 -4.40 0.49 9.34
CA GLY A 13 -5.50 0.16 8.44
C GLY A 13 -5.20 0.57 6.99
N TYR A 14 -4.62 1.75 6.78
CA TYR A 14 -4.13 2.20 5.48
C TYR A 14 -3.08 1.23 4.92
N ILE A 15 -2.04 0.91 5.70
CA ILE A 15 -0.93 0.05 5.25
C ILE A 15 -1.45 -1.32 4.81
N VAL A 16 -2.29 -1.95 5.63
CA VAL A 16 -2.86 -3.26 5.35
C VAL A 16 -3.77 -3.23 4.13
N ALA A 17 -4.66 -2.24 4.04
CA ALA A 17 -5.58 -2.11 2.90
C ALA A 17 -4.82 -1.77 1.60
N PHE A 18 -3.83 -0.89 1.66
CA PHE A 18 -2.99 -0.54 0.51
C PHE A 18 -2.24 -1.77 -0.02
N ALA A 19 -1.52 -2.49 0.85
CA ALA A 19 -0.79 -3.69 0.44
C ALA A 19 -1.75 -4.79 -0.04
N GLY A 20 -2.86 -5.01 0.68
CA GLY A 20 -3.88 -6.00 0.34
C GLY A 20 -4.53 -5.73 -1.03
N SER A 21 -4.89 -4.49 -1.32
CA SER A 21 -5.45 -4.09 -2.62
C SER A 21 -4.48 -4.37 -3.76
N ASN A 22 -3.20 -3.98 -3.61
CA ASN A 22 -2.17 -4.24 -4.62
C ASN A 22 -1.92 -5.74 -4.82
N LEU A 23 -1.93 -6.54 -3.76
CA LEU A 23 -1.82 -7.99 -3.86
C LEU A 23 -3.02 -8.61 -4.58
N LEU A 24 -4.25 -8.15 -4.29
CA LEU A 24 -5.46 -8.61 -4.97
C LEU A 24 -5.43 -8.27 -6.47
N PHE A 25 -4.88 -7.10 -6.86
CA PHE A 25 -4.65 -6.82 -8.27
C PHE A 25 -3.67 -7.81 -8.90
N LYS A 26 -2.61 -8.23 -8.20
CA LYS A 26 -1.75 -9.30 -8.70
C LYS A 26 -2.48 -10.65 -8.82
N TYR A 27 -3.38 -10.97 -7.90
CA TYR A 27 -4.20 -12.18 -8.00
C TYR A 27 -5.29 -12.10 -9.07
N THR A 28 -5.70 -10.90 -9.48
CA THR A 28 -6.62 -10.71 -10.61
C THR A 28 -6.00 -11.25 -11.90
N ASP A 29 -4.73 -10.90 -12.14
CA ASP A 29 -3.91 -11.37 -13.25
C ASP A 29 -3.80 -12.90 -13.26
N ILE A 30 -3.42 -13.49 -12.12
CA ILE A 30 -3.32 -14.96 -11.97
C ILE A 30 -4.67 -15.67 -12.19
N ALA A 31 -5.75 -15.10 -11.63
CA ALA A 31 -7.08 -15.68 -11.74
C ALA A 31 -7.62 -15.63 -13.17
N ARG A 32 -7.26 -14.59 -13.94
CA ARG A 32 -7.61 -14.49 -15.35
C ARG A 32 -7.02 -15.65 -16.14
N ASP A 33 -5.75 -15.94 -15.92
CA ASP A 33 -5.04 -17.02 -16.62
C ASP A 33 -5.51 -18.42 -16.21
N THR A 34 -5.99 -18.59 -14.96
CA THR A 34 -6.26 -19.93 -14.40
C THR A 34 -7.75 -20.29 -14.31
N SER A 35 -8.63 -19.30 -14.12
CA SER A 35 -10.05 -19.53 -13.74
C SER A 35 -11.06 -18.77 -14.61
N GLY A 36 -10.59 -18.02 -15.62
CA GLY A 36 -11.43 -17.26 -16.54
C GLY A 36 -11.83 -15.87 -16.06
N ASP A 37 -12.40 -15.09 -16.99
CA ASP A 37 -12.55 -13.64 -16.84
C ASP A 37 -13.50 -13.21 -15.71
N PHE A 38 -14.55 -13.99 -15.41
CA PHE A 38 -15.52 -13.59 -14.38
C PHE A 38 -14.92 -13.61 -12.97
N ARG A 39 -14.10 -14.63 -12.64
CA ARG A 39 -13.44 -14.70 -11.34
C ARG A 39 -12.39 -13.60 -11.19
N ALA A 40 -11.66 -13.29 -12.26
CA ALA A 40 -10.75 -12.15 -12.30
C ALA A 40 -11.50 -10.84 -12.03
N LEU A 41 -12.66 -10.63 -12.65
CA LEU A 41 -13.49 -9.45 -12.44
C LEU A 41 -13.96 -9.31 -10.98
N LEU A 42 -14.34 -10.41 -10.32
CA LEU A 42 -14.71 -10.40 -8.90
C LEU A 42 -13.52 -10.01 -8.00
N ILE A 43 -12.33 -10.54 -8.26
CA ILE A 43 -11.12 -10.21 -7.50
C ILE A 43 -10.71 -8.76 -7.75
N PHE A 44 -10.82 -8.27 -8.98
CA PHE A 44 -10.59 -6.88 -9.35
C PHE A 44 -11.54 -5.93 -8.60
N ALA A 45 -12.83 -6.26 -8.54
CA ALA A 45 -13.81 -5.49 -7.79
C ALA A 45 -13.47 -5.47 -6.29
N ALA A 46 -13.11 -6.62 -5.72
CA ALA A 46 -12.66 -6.69 -4.33
C ALA A 46 -11.39 -5.86 -4.08
N ALA A 47 -10.42 -5.90 -4.99
CA ALA A 47 -9.19 -5.09 -4.91
C ALA A 47 -9.51 -3.60 -4.82
N ASN A 48 -10.45 -3.11 -5.63
CA ASN A 48 -10.91 -1.72 -5.59
C ASN A 48 -11.63 -1.36 -4.30
N VAL A 49 -12.49 -2.25 -3.77
CA VAL A 49 -13.16 -2.02 -2.48
C VAL A 49 -12.14 -1.89 -1.34
N VAL A 50 -11.13 -2.77 -1.31
CA VAL A 50 -10.04 -2.70 -0.34
C VAL A 50 -9.18 -1.44 -0.57
N GLY A 51 -8.93 -1.06 -1.82
CA GLY A 51 -8.21 0.17 -2.16
C GLY A 51 -8.96 1.43 -1.71
N PHE A 52 -10.28 1.44 -1.84
CA PHE A 52 -11.13 2.50 -1.33
C PHE A 52 -11.06 2.60 0.19
N LEU A 53 -11.00 1.47 0.90
CA LEU A 53 -10.79 1.48 2.36
C LEU A 53 -9.48 2.20 2.71
N ALA A 54 -8.37 1.93 2.00
CA ALA A 54 -7.13 2.67 2.20
C ALA A 54 -7.33 4.18 1.97
N ALA A 55 -8.00 4.57 0.88
CA ALA A 55 -8.30 5.98 0.60
C ALA A 55 -9.14 6.65 1.68
N THR A 56 -10.05 5.91 2.34
CA THR A 56 -10.85 6.45 3.46
C THR A 56 -10.08 6.56 4.77
N CYS A 57 -9.15 5.64 5.07
CA CYS A 57 -8.33 5.69 6.28
C CYS A 57 -7.42 6.93 6.31
N MET A 58 -6.94 7.38 5.15
CA MET A 58 -5.95 8.45 5.07
C MET A 58 -6.47 9.81 5.62
N PRO A 59 -7.63 10.33 5.19
CA PRO A 59 -8.21 11.54 5.79
C PRO A 59 -8.39 11.47 7.30
N PHE A 60 -8.74 10.30 7.85
CA PHE A 60 -8.89 10.15 9.30
C PHE A 60 -7.54 10.14 10.03
N ALA A 61 -6.50 9.55 9.44
CA ALA A 61 -5.15 9.59 9.97
C ALA A 61 -4.58 11.02 10.00
N LEU A 62 -4.94 11.86 9.02
CA LEU A 62 -4.44 13.23 8.89
C LEU A 62 -5.06 14.22 9.90
N ARG A 63 -6.20 13.90 10.54
CA ARG A 63 -6.93 14.85 11.41
C ARG A 63 -6.20 15.26 12.69
N GLY A 64 -5.25 14.46 13.18
CA GLY A 64 -4.66 14.64 14.51
C GLY A 64 -3.13 14.76 14.54
N GLN A 65 -2.46 14.80 13.39
CA GLN A 65 -0.99 14.74 13.31
C GLN A 65 -0.45 15.59 12.16
N ASN A 66 0.87 15.82 12.17
CA ASN A 66 1.57 16.48 11.07
C ASN A 66 1.38 15.66 9.76
N PRO A 67 0.84 16.27 8.67
CA PRO A 67 0.55 15.57 7.43
C PRO A 67 1.77 14.86 6.84
N SER A 68 2.94 15.50 6.85
CA SER A 68 4.18 14.95 6.29
C SER A 68 4.57 13.64 6.98
N VAL A 69 4.42 13.56 8.31
CA VAL A 69 4.68 12.34 9.07
C VAL A 69 3.66 11.24 8.74
N VAL A 70 2.39 11.60 8.61
CA VAL A 70 1.33 10.64 8.28
C VAL A 70 1.51 10.09 6.86
N TYR A 71 1.80 10.94 5.88
CA TYR A 71 2.10 10.52 4.50
C TYR A 71 3.33 9.61 4.45
N ALA A 72 4.40 9.95 5.17
CA ALA A 72 5.60 9.14 5.25
C ALA A 72 5.31 7.73 5.79
N LEU A 73 4.56 7.64 6.90
CA LEU A 73 4.21 6.37 7.53
C LEU A 73 3.24 5.55 6.67
N CYS A 74 2.21 6.17 6.12
CA CYS A 74 1.20 5.49 5.32
C CYS A 74 1.78 4.96 4.00
N HIS A 75 2.38 5.83 3.18
CA HIS A 75 2.90 5.40 1.88
C HIS A 75 4.22 4.65 2.01
N GLY A 76 5.13 5.09 2.86
CA GLY A 76 6.39 4.39 3.09
C GLY A 76 6.20 3.04 3.77
N GLY A 77 5.37 2.99 4.81
CA GLY A 77 5.01 1.73 5.47
C GLY A 77 4.20 0.81 4.56
N GLY A 78 3.24 1.36 3.79
CA GLY A 78 2.44 0.61 2.82
C GLY A 78 3.30 -0.01 1.71
N PHE A 79 4.21 0.77 1.15
CA PHE A 79 5.16 0.30 0.15
C PHE A 79 6.09 -0.77 0.72
N LEU A 80 6.70 -0.53 1.88
CA LEU A 80 7.58 -1.51 2.53
C LEU A 80 6.85 -2.83 2.82
N ALA A 81 5.65 -2.75 3.40
CA ALA A 81 4.82 -3.93 3.68
C ALA A 81 4.48 -4.69 2.39
N LEU A 82 4.09 -3.98 1.33
CA LEU A 82 3.81 -4.59 0.03
C LEU A 82 5.05 -5.31 -0.51
N GLN A 83 6.23 -4.71 -0.43
CA GLN A 83 7.46 -5.35 -0.92
C GLN A 83 7.83 -6.59 -0.11
N LEU A 84 7.74 -6.54 1.23
CA LEU A 84 8.03 -7.68 2.09
C LEU A 84 7.07 -8.85 1.82
N VAL A 85 5.77 -8.57 1.72
CA VAL A 85 4.77 -9.61 1.44
C VAL A 85 4.91 -10.15 0.02
N SER A 86 5.17 -9.29 -0.96
CA SER A 86 5.40 -9.72 -2.35
C SER A 86 6.65 -10.58 -2.47
N PHE A 87 7.72 -10.25 -1.75
CA PHE A 87 8.92 -11.06 -1.69
C PHE A 87 8.65 -12.44 -1.09
N ALA A 88 7.89 -12.50 0.01
CA ALA A 88 7.54 -13.75 0.67
C ALA A 88 6.64 -14.65 -0.21
N LEU A 89 5.65 -14.08 -0.89
CA LEU A 89 4.64 -14.83 -1.66
C LEU A 89 5.10 -15.19 -3.07
N PHE A 90 5.71 -14.26 -3.79
CA PHE A 90 6.00 -14.42 -5.23
C PHE A 90 7.46 -14.68 -5.54
N ARG A 91 8.37 -14.50 -4.55
CA ARG A 91 9.83 -14.69 -4.70
C ARG A 91 10.36 -14.12 -6.03
N PRO A 92 10.11 -12.83 -6.31
CA PRO A 92 10.52 -12.22 -7.57
C PRO A 92 12.05 -12.29 -7.72
N ALA A 93 12.53 -12.50 -8.95
CA ALA A 93 13.95 -12.45 -9.24
C ALA A 93 14.49 -11.05 -8.93
N LEU A 94 15.49 -10.96 -8.04
CA LEU A 94 16.13 -9.70 -7.65
C LEU A 94 16.98 -9.18 -8.81
N SER A 95 16.34 -8.45 -9.72
CA SER A 95 17.00 -7.72 -10.81
C SER A 95 17.59 -6.40 -10.31
N VAL A 96 18.69 -5.96 -10.93
CA VAL A 96 19.28 -4.62 -10.69
C VAL A 96 18.22 -3.52 -10.91
N THR A 97 17.33 -3.68 -11.89
CA THR A 97 16.24 -2.74 -12.17
C THR A 97 15.22 -2.68 -11.03
N PHE A 98 14.93 -3.81 -10.38
CA PHE A 98 14.02 -3.86 -9.23
C PHE A 98 14.60 -3.08 -8.05
N ILE A 99 15.88 -3.31 -7.73
CA ILE A 99 16.58 -2.62 -6.65
C ILE A 99 16.62 -1.11 -6.93
N ALA A 100 16.95 -0.71 -8.16
CA ALA A 100 16.96 0.70 -8.56
C ALA A 100 15.57 1.35 -8.41
N GLY A 101 14.50 0.65 -8.80
CA GLY A 101 13.12 1.13 -8.66
C GLY A 101 12.72 1.30 -7.19
N VAL A 102 13.04 0.33 -6.33
CA VAL A 102 12.77 0.42 -4.88
C VAL A 102 13.50 1.60 -4.24
N LEU A 103 14.78 1.80 -4.59
CA LEU A 103 15.56 2.94 -4.09
C LEU A 103 14.98 4.27 -4.55
N LEU A 104 14.56 4.38 -5.81
CA LEU A 104 13.96 5.59 -6.36
C LEU A 104 12.63 5.94 -5.67
N ILE A 105 11.76 4.94 -5.44
CA ILE A 105 10.49 5.13 -4.72
C ILE A 105 10.77 5.58 -3.28
N THR A 106 11.74 4.96 -2.62
CA THR A 106 12.16 5.33 -1.27
C THR A 106 12.65 6.78 -1.22
N ALA A 107 13.48 7.20 -2.18
CA ALA A 107 13.94 8.58 -2.28
C ALA A 107 12.79 9.57 -2.53
N GLY A 108 11.85 9.24 -3.41
CA GLY A 108 10.65 10.04 -3.66
C GLY A 108 9.80 10.22 -2.41
N LEU A 109 9.60 9.16 -1.62
CA LEU A 109 8.87 9.23 -0.35
C LEU A 109 9.56 10.14 0.67
N VAL A 110 10.89 10.07 0.75
CA VAL A 110 11.66 10.97 1.63
C VAL A 110 11.52 12.42 1.16
N LEU A 111 11.61 12.69 -0.15
CA LEU A 111 11.46 14.04 -0.69
C LEU A 111 10.07 14.62 -0.44
N VAL A 112 9.00 13.85 -0.63
CA VAL A 112 7.63 14.27 -0.30
C VAL A 112 7.51 14.60 1.19
N SER A 113 8.11 13.77 2.05
CA SER A 113 8.09 14.00 3.51
C SER A 113 8.89 15.23 3.93
N VAL A 114 9.93 15.62 3.18
CA VAL A 114 10.75 16.80 3.46
C VAL A 114 10.15 18.08 2.85
N GLY A 115 9.49 17.95 1.70
CA GLY A 115 8.92 19.08 0.95
C GLY A 115 7.62 19.65 1.52
N GLU A 116 6.94 18.93 2.42
CA GLU A 116 5.76 19.43 3.14
C GLU A 116 6.09 20.20 4.45
N ARG A 117 7.35 20.62 4.62
CA ARG A 117 7.74 21.60 5.65
C ARG A 117 7.31 23.02 5.27
#